data_AF-A0A0S7ZLH8-F1
#
_entry.id   AF-A0A0S7ZLH8-F1
#
_cell.length_a   1.000
_cell.length_b   1.000
_cell.length_c   1.000
_cell.angle_alpha   90.00
_cell.angle_beta   90.00
_cell.angle_gamma   90.00
#
_symmetry.space_group_name_H-M   'P 1'
#
loop_
_entity.id
_entity.type
_entity.pdbx_description
1 polymer ?
#
loop_
_entity_poly.entity_id
_entity_poly.type
_entity_poly.pdbx_seq_one_letter_code
_entity_poly.pdbx_strand_id
1 'polypeptide(L)'
;MYLIHVMLLLYAAAVFADDFSVPKLVYLIEDDDKLIASNIKFNRFDEIKLEAKETVSAHAVGNAVIVIVTNKRIIAYSVYTASWRTRNIEADEEVESINAEDYSALVVTSKRFLSFNGKNGVWAETQRSKIFR
;
A
#
# COMPACT_ATOMS: atom_id res chain seq x y z
N MET A 1 -21.97 -20.55 37.65
CA MET A 1 -22.81 -20.21 36.47
C MET A 1 -22.47 -18.84 35.83
N TYR A 2 -21.57 -18.02 36.40
CA TYR A 2 -21.10 -16.77 35.78
C TYR A 2 -19.92 -16.96 34.82
N LEU A 3 -19.00 -17.91 35.09
CA LEU A 3 -17.83 -18.16 34.24
C LEU A 3 -18.17 -18.64 32.82
N ILE A 4 -19.25 -19.42 32.65
CA ILE A 4 -19.67 -19.93 31.34
C ILE A 4 -20.19 -18.79 30.47
N HIS A 5 -20.93 -17.83 31.05
CA HIS A 5 -21.44 -16.67 30.32
C HIS A 5 -20.32 -15.71 29.90
N VAL A 6 -19.30 -15.51 30.75
CA VAL A 6 -18.14 -14.67 30.43
C VAL A 6 -17.25 -15.31 29.36
N MET A 7 -17.03 -16.64 29.40
CA MET A 7 -16.31 -17.34 28.33
C MET A 7 -17.06 -17.32 26.99
N LEU A 8 -18.41 -17.43 26.99
CA LEU A 8 -19.20 -17.37 25.77
C LEU A 8 -19.14 -15.98 25.12
N LEU A 9 -19.13 -14.91 25.93
CA LEU A 9 -18.99 -13.53 25.48
C LEU A 9 -17.59 -13.25 24.90
N LEU A 10 -16.53 -13.76 25.54
CA LEU A 10 -15.16 -13.65 25.04
C LEU A 10 -14.95 -14.44 23.74
N TYR A 11 -15.56 -15.63 23.62
CA TYR A 11 -15.51 -16.43 22.40
C TYR A 11 -16.26 -15.76 21.24
N ALA A 12 -17.46 -15.22 21.50
CA ALA A 12 -18.21 -14.47 20.49
C ALA A 12 -17.42 -13.24 20.00
N ALA A 13 -16.82 -12.46 20.91
CA ALA A 13 -16.01 -11.29 20.54
C ALA A 13 -14.78 -11.65 19.67
N ALA A 14 -14.12 -12.78 19.96
CA ALA A 14 -13.01 -13.27 19.14
C ALA A 14 -13.46 -13.72 17.74
N VAL A 15 -14.63 -14.37 17.64
CA VAL A 15 -15.21 -14.79 16.34
C VAL A 15 -15.63 -13.58 15.48
N PHE A 16 -16.12 -12.49 16.09
CA PHE A 16 -16.43 -11.26 15.37
C PHE A 16 -15.19 -10.46 14.92
N ALA A 17 -14.03 -10.66 15.56
CA ALA A 17 -12.81 -9.93 15.21
C ALA A 17 -12.16 -10.43 13.91
N ASP A 18 -12.32 -11.72 13.58
CA ASP A 18 -11.67 -12.35 12.42
C ASP A 18 -12.33 -11.95 11.08
N ASP A 19 -13.63 -11.65 11.09
CA ASP A 19 -14.45 -11.43 9.87
C ASP A 19 -14.28 -10.03 9.24
N PHE A 20 -13.56 -9.12 9.91
CA PHE A 20 -13.26 -7.78 9.37
C PHE A 20 -11.87 -7.66 8.74
N SER A 21 -11.05 -8.73 8.80
CA SER A 21 -9.70 -8.69 8.24
C SER A 21 -9.74 -8.70 6.70
N VAL A 22 -8.86 -7.90 6.09
CA VAL A 22 -8.74 -7.89 4.63
C VAL A 22 -7.88 -9.09 4.22
N PRO A 23 -8.39 -9.99 3.35
CA PRO A 23 -7.59 -11.14 2.92
C PRO A 23 -6.35 -10.68 2.16
N LYS A 24 -5.26 -11.44 2.25
CA LYS A 24 -4.05 -11.19 1.45
C LYS A 24 -4.34 -11.51 -0.02
N LEU A 25 -4.55 -10.46 -0.81
CA LEU A 25 -4.94 -10.52 -2.22
C LEU A 25 -3.83 -10.14 -3.20
N VAL A 26 -2.65 -9.71 -2.71
CA VAL A 26 -1.55 -9.31 -3.57
C VAL A 26 -0.17 -9.64 -3.00
N TYR A 27 0.71 -10.05 -3.91
CA TYR A 27 2.14 -10.16 -3.66
C TYR A 27 2.91 -9.32 -4.68
N LEU A 28 4.01 -8.72 -4.24
CA LEU A 28 4.97 -8.04 -5.10
C LEU A 28 6.09 -9.02 -5.47
N ILE A 29 6.46 -9.05 -6.74
CA ILE A 29 7.64 -9.75 -7.25
C ILE A 29 8.48 -8.69 -7.98
N GLU A 30 9.75 -8.59 -7.62
CA GLU A 30 10.74 -7.78 -8.33
C GLU A 30 11.50 -8.69 -9.30
N ASP A 31 11.52 -8.34 -10.59
CA ASP A 31 12.13 -9.15 -11.66
C ASP A 31 12.90 -8.22 -12.62
N ASP A 32 14.21 -8.11 -12.40
CA ASP A 32 15.14 -7.29 -13.19
C ASP A 32 14.64 -5.86 -13.47
N ASP A 33 14.12 -5.61 -14.68
CA ASP A 33 13.64 -4.31 -15.15
C ASP A 33 12.13 -4.08 -14.93
N LYS A 34 11.46 -4.96 -14.18
CA LYS A 34 10.01 -4.85 -13.95
C LYS A 34 9.59 -5.26 -12.55
N LEU A 35 8.42 -4.72 -12.18
CA LEU A 35 7.70 -5.03 -10.95
C LEU A 35 6.41 -5.75 -11.35
N ILE A 36 6.11 -6.85 -10.67
CA ILE A 36 4.96 -7.70 -10.96
C ILE A 36 4.09 -7.78 -9.72
N ALA A 37 2.81 -7.44 -9.88
CA ALA A 37 1.78 -7.65 -8.89
C ALA A 37 1.07 -8.97 -9.19
N SER A 38 1.21 -9.95 -8.29
CA SER A 38 0.39 -11.16 -8.32
C SER A 38 -0.98 -10.85 -7.72
N ASN A 39 -1.98 -10.63 -8.57
CA ASN A 39 -3.33 -10.30 -8.16
C ASN A 39 -4.13 -11.59 -7.95
N ILE A 40 -4.28 -11.98 -6.69
CA ILE A 40 -5.00 -13.21 -6.29
C ILE A 40 -6.49 -13.07 -6.58
N LYS A 41 -7.07 -11.88 -6.39
CA LYS A 41 -8.51 -11.63 -6.59
C LYS A 41 -8.95 -11.93 -8.02
N PHE A 42 -8.15 -11.53 -9.01
CA PHE A 42 -8.44 -11.72 -10.43
C PHE A 42 -7.63 -12.86 -11.05
N ASN A 43 -6.86 -13.60 -10.26
CA ASN A 43 -5.99 -14.70 -10.69
C ASN A 43 -5.11 -14.33 -11.90
N ARG A 44 -4.37 -13.22 -11.80
CA ARG A 44 -3.51 -12.70 -12.88
C ARG A 44 -2.26 -12.01 -12.34
N PHE A 45 -1.32 -11.74 -13.24
CA PHE A 45 -0.16 -10.92 -12.99
C PHE A 45 -0.28 -9.61 -13.76
N ASP A 46 0.06 -8.50 -13.11
CA ASP A 46 0.13 -7.19 -13.75
C ASP A 46 1.53 -6.62 -13.59
N GLU A 47 2.13 -6.19 -14.70
CA GLU A 47 3.52 -5.76 -14.73
C GLU A 47 3.62 -4.24 -14.94
N ILE A 48 4.64 -3.63 -14.34
CA ILE A 48 5.10 -2.29 -14.69
C ILE A 48 6.62 -2.32 -14.88
N LYS A 49 7.08 -1.74 -15.98
CA LYS A 49 8.52 -1.63 -16.26
C LYS A 49 9.14 -0.45 -15.52
N LEU A 50 10.33 -0.69 -15.00
CA LEU A 50 11.26 0.32 -14.53
C LEU A 50 11.94 0.95 -15.75
N GLU A 51 12.14 2.26 -15.69
CA GLU A 51 12.90 2.97 -16.70
C GLU A 51 14.41 2.67 -16.58
N ALA A 52 15.18 3.05 -17.60
CA ALA A 52 16.64 2.96 -17.54
C ALA A 52 17.18 3.70 -16.29
N LYS A 53 18.03 3.01 -15.53
CA LYS A 53 18.62 3.46 -14.26
C LYS A 53 17.59 3.79 -13.16
N GLU A 54 16.33 3.38 -13.33
CA GLU A 54 15.36 3.41 -12.25
C GLU A 54 15.60 2.21 -11.33
N THR A 55 15.72 2.46 -10.04
CA THR A 55 15.99 1.44 -9.02
C THR A 55 15.01 1.58 -7.88
N VAL A 56 14.50 0.46 -7.37
CA VAL A 56 13.67 0.43 -6.17
C VAL A 56 14.52 0.79 -4.95
N SER A 57 14.04 1.75 -4.15
CA SER A 57 14.67 2.14 -2.89
C SER A 57 13.91 1.62 -1.67
N ALA A 58 12.59 1.45 -1.78
CA ALA A 58 11.75 0.87 -0.73
C ALA A 58 10.42 0.34 -1.30
N HIS A 59 9.80 -0.62 -0.62
CA HIS A 59 8.44 -1.05 -0.91
C HIS A 59 7.70 -1.47 0.37
N ALA A 60 6.37 -1.42 0.33
CA ALA A 60 5.49 -1.96 1.35
C ALA A 60 4.27 -2.61 0.69
N VAL A 61 3.83 -3.75 1.24
CA VAL A 61 2.75 -4.56 0.67
C VAL A 61 1.67 -4.79 1.74
N GLY A 62 0.52 -4.14 1.56
CA GLY A 62 -0.68 -4.38 2.36
C GLY A 62 -1.41 -5.64 1.91
N ASN A 63 -2.65 -5.83 2.38
CA ASN A 63 -3.43 -6.99 2.00
C ASN A 63 -3.98 -6.88 0.57
N ALA A 64 -4.32 -5.68 0.11
CA ALA A 64 -4.89 -5.45 -1.22
C ALA A 64 -4.28 -4.24 -1.96
N VAL A 65 -3.07 -3.84 -1.54
CA VAL A 65 -2.35 -2.68 -2.08
C VAL A 65 -0.84 -2.91 -2.01
N ILE A 66 -0.11 -2.37 -2.99
CA ILE A 66 1.35 -2.27 -2.94
C ILE A 66 1.71 -0.79 -3.07
N VAL A 67 2.75 -0.33 -2.37
CA VAL A 67 3.44 0.94 -2.64
C VAL A 67 4.94 0.70 -2.74
N ILE A 68 5.56 1.33 -3.73
CA ILE A 68 6.97 1.19 -4.08
C ILE A 68 7.51 2.58 -4.31
N VAL A 69 8.73 2.81 -3.85
CA VAL A 69 9.49 4.03 -4.08
C VAL A 69 10.69 3.65 -4.92
N THR A 70 10.90 4.39 -6.00
CA THR A 70 12.12 4.33 -6.80
C THR A 70 12.90 5.63 -6.65
N ASN A 71 14.09 5.70 -7.21
CA ASN A 71 14.85 6.95 -7.36
C ASN A 71 14.20 7.98 -8.31
N LYS A 72 13.03 7.68 -8.91
CA LYS A 72 12.33 8.58 -9.84
C LYS A 72 10.89 8.89 -9.44
N ARG A 73 10.18 7.91 -8.90
CA ARG A 73 8.73 7.99 -8.70
C ARG A 73 8.26 7.08 -7.58
N ILE A 74 7.10 7.41 -7.05
CA ILE A 74 6.29 6.58 -6.18
C ILE A 74 5.30 5.83 -7.08
N ILE A 75 5.23 4.52 -6.90
CA ILE A 75 4.38 3.60 -7.67
C ILE A 75 3.46 2.90 -6.68
N ALA A 76 2.16 2.82 -6.97
CA ALA A 76 1.23 2.02 -6.20
C ALA A 76 0.40 1.11 -7.11
N TYR A 77 -0.01 -0.03 -6.56
CA TYR A 77 -0.87 -0.98 -7.23
C TYR A 77 -2.17 -1.16 -6.46
N SER A 78 -3.30 -1.10 -7.17
CA SER A 78 -4.62 -1.39 -6.63
C SER A 78 -5.09 -2.74 -7.15
N VAL A 79 -5.34 -3.68 -6.24
CA VAL A 79 -5.91 -5.00 -6.57
C VAL A 79 -7.27 -4.86 -7.26
N TYR A 80 -8.12 -3.96 -6.76
CA TYR A 80 -9.52 -3.84 -7.19
C TYR A 80 -9.69 -3.18 -8.56
N THR A 81 -8.76 -2.31 -8.94
CA THR A 81 -8.72 -1.72 -10.28
C THR A 81 -7.75 -2.44 -11.20
N ALA A 82 -7.03 -3.46 -10.70
CA ALA A 82 -5.97 -4.18 -11.39
C ALA A 82 -5.00 -3.24 -12.13
N SER A 83 -4.55 -2.18 -11.45
CA SER A 83 -3.81 -1.11 -12.12
C SER A 83 -2.70 -0.51 -11.27
N TRP A 84 -1.60 -0.20 -11.96
CA TRP A 84 -0.49 0.61 -11.46
C TRP A 84 -0.81 2.09 -11.59
N ARG A 85 -0.37 2.88 -10.60
CA ARG A 85 -0.56 4.33 -10.51
C ARG A 85 0.72 4.97 -10.00
N THR A 86 1.12 6.08 -10.62
CA THR A 86 2.42 6.70 -10.33
C THR A 86 2.28 8.15 -9.89
N ARG A 87 3.26 8.63 -9.11
CA ARG A 87 3.53 10.03 -8.78
C ARG A 87 5.03 10.27 -8.88
N ASN A 88 5.44 11.33 -9.56
CA ASN A 88 6.86 11.67 -9.66
C ASN A 88 7.37 12.19 -8.32
N ILE A 89 8.61 11.85 -7.97
CA ILE A 89 9.32 12.51 -6.87
C ILE A 89 9.80 13.86 -7.42
N GLU A 90 9.49 14.94 -6.70
CA GLU A 90 9.89 16.29 -7.09
C GLU A 90 11.39 16.51 -6.83
N ALA A 91 11.99 17.50 -7.51
CA ALA A 91 13.36 17.90 -7.21
C ALA A 91 13.50 18.27 -5.72
N ASP A 92 14.55 17.83 -5.04
CA ASP A 92 14.78 18.01 -3.60
C ASP A 92 13.66 17.45 -2.69
N GLU A 93 12.82 16.54 -3.19
CA GLU A 93 11.89 15.77 -2.37
C GLU A 93 12.56 14.46 -1.92
N GLU A 94 12.56 14.22 -0.62
CA GLU A 94 13.07 12.99 -0.03
C GLU A 94 11.92 12.19 0.55
N VAL A 95 11.88 10.88 0.29
CA VAL A 95 10.89 10.00 0.92
C VAL A 95 11.38 9.62 2.31
N GLU A 96 10.63 10.00 3.34
CA GLU A 96 10.96 9.78 4.74
C GLU A 96 10.42 8.44 5.25
N SER A 97 9.22 8.05 4.82
CA SER A 97 8.65 6.75 5.18
C SER A 97 7.57 6.28 4.22
N ILE A 98 7.34 4.96 4.21
CA ILE A 98 6.23 4.32 3.54
C ILE A 98 5.55 3.31 4.46
N ASN A 99 4.24 3.16 4.28
CA ASN A 99 3.45 2.12 4.94
C ASN A 99 2.37 1.62 3.98
N ALA A 100 2.02 0.34 4.09
CA ALA A 100 0.87 -0.23 3.41
C ALA A 100 0.17 -1.22 4.35
N GLU A 101 -1.13 -1.04 4.51
CA GLU A 101 -1.98 -1.86 5.36
C GLU A 101 -3.34 -1.99 4.70
N ASP A 102 -3.88 -3.21 4.65
CA ASP A 102 -5.19 -3.46 4.06
C ASP A 102 -5.35 -2.90 2.63
N TYR A 103 -6.15 -1.84 2.48
CA TYR A 103 -6.38 -1.15 1.22
C TYR A 103 -5.69 0.21 1.16
N SER A 104 -4.91 0.59 2.17
CA SER A 104 -4.32 1.90 2.31
C SER A 104 -2.81 1.82 2.15
N ALA A 105 -2.24 2.78 1.44
CA ALA A 105 -0.82 3.05 1.54
C ALA A 105 -0.58 4.52 1.86
N LEU A 106 0.42 4.80 2.68
CA LEU A 106 0.86 6.14 3.03
C LEU A 106 2.33 6.30 2.64
N VAL A 107 2.62 7.40 1.96
CA VAL A 107 3.99 7.85 1.70
C VAL A 107 4.15 9.22 2.31
N VAL A 108 5.19 9.34 3.13
CA VAL A 108 5.57 10.58 3.78
C VAL A 108 6.86 11.05 3.15
N THR A 109 6.87 12.27 2.62
CA THR A 109 8.07 12.88 2.04
C THR A 109 8.43 14.16 2.78
N SER A 110 9.58 14.74 2.47
CA SER A 110 10.01 16.04 2.99
C SER A 110 9.12 17.21 2.55
N LYS A 111 8.26 17.02 1.54
CA LYS A 111 7.40 18.07 0.96
C LYS A 111 5.91 17.84 1.15
N ARG A 112 5.46 16.59 1.14
CA ARG A 112 4.02 16.26 1.12
C ARG A 112 3.73 14.91 1.75
N PHE A 113 2.45 14.68 1.99
CA PHE A 113 1.90 13.39 2.37
C PHE A 113 1.05 12.88 1.21
N LEU A 114 1.26 11.63 0.82
CA LEU A 114 0.48 10.98 -0.24
C LEU A 114 -0.18 9.73 0.34
N SER A 115 -1.51 9.67 0.25
CA SER A 115 -2.26 8.45 0.57
C SER A 115 -2.80 7.83 -0.70
N PHE A 116 -2.63 6.53 -0.86
CA PHE A 116 -3.22 5.76 -1.94
C PHE A 116 -4.34 4.87 -1.42
N ASN A 117 -5.50 4.95 -2.08
CA ASN A 117 -6.63 4.09 -1.79
C ASN A 117 -6.67 2.94 -2.79
N GLY A 118 -6.26 1.75 -2.35
CA GLY A 118 -6.25 0.52 -3.10
C GLY A 118 -7.63 -0.01 -3.52
N LYS A 119 -8.74 0.45 -2.93
CA LYS A 119 -10.10 0.08 -3.37
C LYS A 119 -10.49 0.75 -4.67
N ASN A 120 -10.12 2.01 -4.87
CA ASN A 120 -10.51 2.80 -6.05
C ASN A 120 -9.33 3.25 -6.92
N GLY A 121 -8.09 2.99 -6.51
CA GLY A 121 -6.88 3.30 -7.28
C GLY A 121 -6.57 4.80 -7.35
N VAL A 122 -6.99 5.58 -6.36
CA VAL A 122 -6.84 7.04 -6.34
C VAL A 122 -5.80 7.49 -5.32
N TRP A 123 -4.99 8.47 -5.73
CA TRP A 123 -4.09 9.21 -4.84
C TRP A 123 -4.81 10.43 -4.27
N ALA A 124 -4.67 10.65 -2.97
CA ALA A 124 -4.89 11.95 -2.36
C ALA A 124 -3.52 12.48 -1.86
N GLU A 125 -3.30 13.78 -1.99
CA GLU A 125 -2.08 14.43 -1.53
C GLU A 125 -2.39 15.72 -0.76
N THR A 126 -1.51 16.05 0.18
CA THR A 126 -1.50 17.35 0.82
C THR A 126 -0.07 17.80 1.09
N GLN A 127 0.18 19.09 0.92
CA GLN A 127 1.49 19.69 1.13
C GLN A 127 1.78 19.80 2.64
N ARG A 128 3.04 19.67 3.02
CA ARG A 128 3.46 20.01 4.39
C ARG A 128 3.27 21.50 4.61
N SER A 129 2.74 21.86 5.76
CA SER A 129 2.76 23.25 6.21
C SER A 129 4.22 23.69 6.33
N LYS A 130 4.57 24.81 5.68
CA LYS A 130 5.83 25.49 5.97
C LYS A 130 5.76 25.91 7.44
N ILE A 131 6.53 25.27 8.30
CA ILE A 131 6.77 25.80 9.64
C ILE A 131 7.64 27.04 9.41
N PHE A 132 7.05 28.23 9.46
CA PHE A 132 7.81 29.46 9.60
C PHE A 132 8.52 29.36 10.96
N ARG A 133 9.84 29.19 10.92
CA ARG A 133 10.72 29.37 12.08
C ARG A 133 11.19 30.81 12.13
#